data_AF-A0A850AGM1-F1
#
_entry.id   AF-A0A850AGM1-F1
#
_cell.length_a   1.000
_cell.length_b   1.000
_cell.length_c   1.000
_cell.angle_alpha   90.00
_cell.angle_beta   90.00
_cell.angle_gamma   90.00
#
_symmetry.space_group_name_H-M   'P 1'
#
loop_
_entity.id
_entity.type
_entity.pdbx_description
1 polymer ?
#
loop_
_entity_poly.entity_id
_entity_poly.type
_entity_poly.pdbx_seq_one_letter_code
_entity_poly.pdbx_strand_id
1 'polypeptide(L)' 'MYQILPTYAADPGLRPDPDWAENFALADVPAGVYDLVVRLGGQLLTQRLTVEAGRTAYARFVVAP' A
#
# COMPACT_ATOMS: atom_id res chain seq x y z
N MET A 1 -1.94 -16.59 -4.11
CA MET A 1 -2.09 -15.55 -5.16
C MET A 1 -2.37 -14.27 -4.41
N TYR A 2 -1.55 -13.22 -4.56
CA TYR A 2 -1.80 -11.93 -3.89
C TYR A 2 -2.83 -11.12 -4.68
N GLN A 3 -3.67 -10.37 -3.98
CA GLN A 3 -4.66 -9.48 -4.60
C GLN A 3 -4.35 -8.03 -4.24
N ILE A 4 -4.38 -7.16 -5.24
CA ILE A 4 -4.30 -5.71 -5.06
C ILE A 4 -5.72 -5.18 -4.96
N LEU A 5 -6.02 -4.51 -3.86
CA LEU A 5 -7.34 -3.91 -3.62
C LEU A 5 -7.18 -2.39 -3.50
N PRO A 6 -8.00 -1.60 -4.22
CA PRO A 6 -8.14 -0.19 -3.87
C PRO A 6 -8.78 -0.10 -2.48
N THR A 7 -8.20 0.72 -1.61
CA THR A 7 -8.67 0.91 -0.22
C THR A 7 -9.96 1.74 -0.15
N TYR A 8 -10.18 2.59 -1.15
CA TYR A 8 -11.42 3.38 -1.28
C TYR A 8 -12.14 3.03 -2.59
N ALA A 9 -12.77 1.86 -2.63
CA ALA A 9 -13.79 1.60 -3.65
C ALA A 9 -15.01 2.50 -3.41
N ALA A 10 -15.84 2.71 -4.45
CA ALA A 10 -17.11 3.42 -4.33
C ALA A 10 -18.17 2.53 -3.64
N ASP A 11 -17.88 2.07 -2.43
CA ASP A 11 -18.75 1.27 -1.58
C ASP A 11 -19.21 2.13 -0.39
N PRO A 12 -20.53 2.36 -0.20
CA PRO A 12 -21.08 3.11 0.93
C PRO A 12 -20.75 2.54 2.32
N GLY A 13 -20.36 1.26 2.40
CA GLY A 13 -19.92 0.60 3.63
C GLY A 13 -18.46 0.85 3.99
N LEU A 14 -17.65 1.31 3.03
CA LEU A 14 -16.28 1.74 3.30
C LEU A 14 -16.31 3.13 3.94
N ARG A 15 -15.63 3.27 5.08
CA ARG A 15 -15.42 4.55 5.75
C ARG A 15 -14.04 5.06 5.36
N PRO A 16 -13.90 5.79 4.23
CA PRO A 16 -12.62 6.33 3.84
C PRO A 16 -12.09 7.23 4.96
N ASP A 17 -10.78 7.17 5.18
CA ASP A 17 -10.05 8.09 6.05
C ASP A 17 -9.24 9.03 5.14
N PRO A 18 -9.79 10.21 4.81
CA PRO A 18 -9.14 11.13 3.89
C PRO A 18 -7.80 11.66 4.44
N ASP A 19 -7.62 11.66 5.76
CA ASP A 19 -6.41 12.14 6.42
C ASP A 19 -5.29 11.10 6.34
N TRP A 20 -5.63 9.81 6.27
CA TRP A 20 -4.66 8.73 6.10
C TRP A 20 -4.16 8.59 4.64
N ALA A 21 -5.03 8.92 3.67
CA ALA A 21 -4.73 8.90 2.22
C ALA A 21 -4.13 7.57 1.75
N GLU A 22 -4.74 6.46 2.15
CA GLU A 22 -4.28 5.12 1.77
C GLU A 22 -4.66 4.82 0.31
N ASN A 23 -3.67 4.56 -0.56
CA ASN A 23 -3.94 4.41 -2.00
C ASN A 23 -4.34 2.98 -2.40
N PHE A 24 -3.81 1.97 -1.71
CA PHE A 24 -4.07 0.56 -1.97
C PHE A 24 -3.68 -0.29 -0.77
N ALA A 25 -4.29 -1.47 -0.67
CA ALA A 25 -3.88 -2.53 0.24
C ALA A 25 -3.56 -3.81 -0.53
N LEU A 26 -2.60 -4.57 -0.01
CA LEU A 26 -2.26 -5.91 -0.48
C LEU A 26 -2.65 -6.92 0.60
N ALA A 27 -3.42 -7.94 0.22
CA ALA A 27 -3.83 -9.02 1.11
C ALA A 27 -3.13 -10.34 0.75
N ASP A 28 -3.10 -11.26 1.73
CA ASP A 28 -2.51 -12.61 1.60
C ASP A 28 -1.05 -12.62 1.12
N VAL A 29 -0.28 -11.61 1.55
CA VAL A 29 1.15 -11.51 1.26
C VAL A 29 1.94 -12.42 2.22
N PRO A 30 2.73 -13.38 1.73
CA PRO A 30 3.56 -14.22 2.60
C PRO A 30 4.56 -13.40 3.40
N ALA A 31 4.87 -13.84 4.62
CA ALA A 31 5.92 -13.22 5.43
C ALA A 31 7.26 -13.25 4.69
N GLY A 32 8.00 -12.15 4.74
CA GLY A 32 9.22 -11.99 3.95
C GLY A 32 9.67 -10.53 3.85
N VAL A 33 10.78 -10.33 3.15
CA VAL A 33 11.34 -9.00 2.89
C VAL A 33 11.15 -8.68 1.42
N TYR A 34 10.54 -7.53 1.14
CA TYR A 34 10.13 -7.13 -0.21
C TYR A 34 10.59 -5.71 -0.52
N ASP A 35 10.85 -5.44 -1.79
CA ASP A 35 10.98 -4.09 -2.30
C ASP A 35 9.62 -3.68 -2.91
N LEU A 36 8.97 -2.68 -2.31
CA LEU A 36 7.78 -2.07 -2.88
C LEU A 36 8.22 -0.98 -3.84
N VAL A 37 7.86 -1.16 -5.11
CA VAL A 37 8.19 -0.25 -6.20
C VAL A 37 6.91 0.43 -6.68
N VAL A 38 6.88 1.76 -6.66
CA VAL A 38 5.75 2.56 -7.15
C VAL A 38 6.22 3.56 -8.19
N ARG A 39 5.37 3.83 -9.19
CA ARG A 39 5.59 4.91 -10.16
C ARG A 39 4.66 6.07 -9.85
N LEU A 40 5.20 7.23 -9.47
CA LEU A 40 4.46 8.44 -9.13
C LEU A 40 5.05 9.62 -9.89
N GLY A 41 4.23 10.39 -10.60
CA GLY A 41 4.71 11.58 -11.34
C GLY A 41 5.84 11.32 -12.33
N GLY A 42 5.91 10.12 -12.92
CA GLY A 42 7.00 9.69 -13.82
C GLY A 42 8.26 9.17 -13.12
N GLN A 43 8.39 9.37 -11.80
CA GLN A 43 9.49 8.85 -10.99
C GLN A 43 9.19 7.43 -10.50
N LEU A 44 10.24 6.60 -10.41
CA LEU A 44 10.18 5.28 -9.81
C LEU A 44 10.74 5.37 -8.39
N LEU A 45 9.90 5.07 -7.39
CA LEU A 45 10.29 5.08 -5.99
C LEU A 45 10.30 3.65 -5.48
N THR A 46 11.31 3.31 -4.67
CA THR A 46 11.45 1.98 -4.09
C THR A 46 11.62 2.10 -2.59
N GLN A 47 10.87 1.32 -1.82
CA GLN A 47 11.01 1.21 -0.38
C GLN A 47 11.05 -0.27 0.01
N ARG A 48 12.06 -0.64 0.81
CA ARG A 48 12.15 -1.98 1.38
C ARG A 48 11.24 -2.10 2.60
N LEU A 49 10.48 -3.19 2.68
CA LEU A 49 9.59 -3.49 3.79
C LEU A 49 9.71 -4.95 4.24
N THR A 50 9.40 -5.18 5.51
CA THR A 50 9.27 -6.52 6.08
C THR A 50 7.79 -6.80 6.34
N VAL A 51 7.30 -7.90 5.79
CA VAL A 51 5.98 -8.45 6.09
C VAL A 51 6.14 -9.53 7.14
N GLU A 52 5.48 -9.34 8.28
CA GLU A 52 5.41 -10.33 9.36
C GLU A 52 4.02 -10.99 9.34
N ALA A 53 3.96 -12.29 9.61
CA ALA A 53 2.70 -13.03 9.62
C ALA A 53 1.72 -12.42 10.64
N GLY A 54 0.49 -12.15 10.20
CA GLY A 54 -0.57 -11.59 11.05
C GLY A 54 -0.42 -10.09 11.38
N ARG A 55 0.50 -9.37 10.74
CA ARG A 55 0.69 -7.93 10.92
C ARG A 55 0.55 -7.15 9.61
N THR A 56 0.06 -5.92 9.71
CA THR A 56 0.04 -4.96 8.61
C THR A 56 1.37 -4.22 8.54
N ALA A 57 2.03 -4.25 7.38
CA ALA A 57 3.16 -3.39 7.08
C ALA A 57 2.67 -2.14 6.35
N TYR A 58 3.08 -0.97 6.83
CA TYR A 58 2.72 0.32 6.23
C TYR A 58 3.89 0.90 5.43
N ALA A 59 3.59 1.49 4.28
CA ALA A 59 4.55 2.23 3.47
C ALA A 59 3.96 3.57 3.04
N ARG A 60 4.78 4.62 3.03
CA ARG A 60 4.39 5.96 2.60
C ARG A 60 5.47 6.50 1.68
N PHE A 61 5.07 6.85 0.47
CA PHE A 61 5.91 7.55 -0.49
C PHE A 61 5.57 9.03 -0.48
N VAL A 62 6.58 9.88 -0.38
CA VAL A 62 6.43 11.33 -0.49
C VAL A 62 7.22 11.79 -1.70
N VAL A 63 6.53 12.46 -2.63
CA VAL A 63 7.19 13.16 -3.74
C VAL A 63 7.26 14.62 -3.34
N ALA A 64 8.47 15.18 -3.29
CA ALA A 64 8.61 16.63 -3.11
C ALA A 64 8.01 17.34 -4.34
N PRO A 65 7.31 18.47 -4.14
CA PRO A 65 6.70 19.22 -5.25
C PRO A 65 7.74 19.73 -6.27
#